data_AF-A0A176S0B7-F1
#
_entry.id   AF-A0A176S0B7-F1
#
_cell.length_a   1.000
_cell.length_b   1.000
_cell.length_c   1.000
_cell.angle_alpha   90.00
_cell.angle_beta   90.00
_cell.angle_gamma   90.00
#
_symmetry.space_group_name_H-M   'P 1'
#
loop_
_entity.id
_entity.type
_entity.pdbx_description
1 polymer ?
#
loop_
_entity_poly.entity_id
_entity_poly.type
_entity_poly.pdbx_seq_one_letter_code
_entity_poly.pdbx_strand_id
1 'polypeptide(L)'
;MFEAAFGGENPMTADNTAKAIAAYERTLITPNSSYDRYAKGDKTALTEQQLKGMNTFAESGCIACHSGPNFSGPNLPMGMGWFMKFPTFTDSEYDEKYRLMEDMGRFEATKKEADKYMWRVPTKTCWMFSSISSMTTRSKR
;
A
#
# COMPACT_ATOMS: atom_id res chain seq x y z
N MET A 1 -11.01 19.86 -24.12
CA MET A 1 -10.97 19.18 -22.79
C MET A 1 -10.10 19.95 -21.80
N PHE A 2 -8.82 20.22 -22.11
CA PHE A 2 -7.94 21.00 -21.21
C PHE A 2 -8.41 22.45 -21.00
N GLU A 3 -8.86 23.14 -22.04
CA GLU A 3 -9.47 24.49 -21.92
C GLU A 3 -10.69 24.50 -20.98
N ALA A 4 -11.56 23.51 -21.10
CA ALA A 4 -12.73 23.39 -20.23
C ALA A 4 -12.37 23.08 -18.76
N ALA A 5 -11.27 22.37 -18.52
CA ALA A 5 -10.85 21.95 -17.18
C ALA A 5 -9.94 22.97 -16.46
N PHE A 6 -9.13 23.73 -17.21
CA PHE A 6 -8.10 24.60 -16.65
C PHE A 6 -8.22 26.07 -17.06
N GLY A 7 -8.99 26.39 -18.10
CA GLY A 7 -9.11 27.75 -18.65
C GLY A 7 -7.79 28.32 -19.19
N GLY A 8 -7.83 29.56 -19.68
CA GLY A 8 -6.65 30.32 -20.12
C GLY A 8 -6.15 29.99 -21.53
N GLU A 9 -5.22 30.80 -22.02
CA GLU A 9 -4.51 30.56 -23.28
C GLU A 9 -3.47 29.45 -23.10
N ASN A 10 -3.45 28.48 -24.03
CA ASN A 10 -2.53 27.33 -24.04
C ASN A 10 -2.52 26.48 -22.74
N PRO A 11 -3.67 25.90 -22.33
CA PRO A 11 -3.76 25.12 -21.09
C PRO A 11 -3.05 23.75 -21.16
N MET A 12 -2.51 23.37 -22.31
CA MET A 12 -1.76 22.12 -22.50
C MET A 12 -0.30 22.26 -22.03
N THR A 13 -0.12 22.38 -20.72
CA THR A 13 1.19 22.42 -20.06
C THR A 13 1.50 21.09 -19.37
N ALA A 14 2.78 20.82 -19.10
CA ALA A 14 3.20 19.67 -18.32
C ALA A 14 2.53 19.67 -16.92
N ASP A 15 2.45 20.83 -16.28
CA ASP A 15 1.78 21.01 -14.99
C ASP A 15 0.30 20.65 -15.02
N ASN A 16 -0.44 21.14 -16.02
CA ASN A 16 -1.87 20.82 -16.13
C ASN A 16 -2.09 19.35 -16.47
N THR A 17 -1.17 18.75 -17.23
CA THR A 17 -1.19 17.31 -17.50
C THR A 17 -0.97 16.50 -16.23
N ALA A 18 0.03 16.85 -15.41
CA ALA A 18 0.28 16.22 -14.12
C ALA A 18 -0.91 16.39 -13.15
N LYS A 19 -1.52 17.57 -13.11
CA LYS A 19 -2.73 17.83 -12.30
C LYS A 19 -3.91 16.98 -12.75
N ALA A 20 -4.12 16.81 -14.07
CA ALA A 20 -5.19 15.99 -14.61
C ALA A 20 -4.99 14.51 -14.25
N ILE A 21 -3.78 13.98 -14.41
CA ILE A 21 -3.45 12.60 -14.03
C ILE A 21 -3.64 12.41 -12.52
N ALA A 22 -3.10 13.31 -11.69
CA ALA A 22 -3.28 13.24 -10.24
C ALA A 22 -4.76 13.30 -9.82
N ALA A 23 -5.60 14.05 -10.56
CA ALA A 23 -7.04 14.08 -10.31
C ALA A 23 -7.71 12.74 -10.63
N TYR A 24 -7.35 12.11 -11.75
CA TYR A 24 -7.83 10.78 -12.10
C TYR A 24 -7.38 9.72 -11.08
N GLU A 25 -6.11 9.72 -10.68
CA GLU A 25 -5.56 8.77 -9.69
C GLU A 25 -6.25 8.88 -8.32
N ARG A 26 -6.68 10.06 -7.90
CA ARG A 26 -7.49 10.23 -6.67
C ARG A 26 -8.84 9.52 -6.72
N THR A 27 -9.36 9.25 -7.92
CA THR A 27 -10.61 8.49 -8.10
C THR A 27 -10.39 6.98 -8.14
N LEU A 28 -9.14 6.52 -8.33
CA LEU A 28 -8.77 5.10 -8.35
C LEU A 28 -8.68 4.51 -6.93
N ILE A 29 -9.74 4.71 -6.17
CA ILE A 29 -9.93 4.09 -4.86
C ILE A 29 -10.76 2.82 -4.99
N THR A 30 -10.48 1.84 -4.14
CA THR A 30 -11.22 0.56 -4.10
C THR A 30 -12.01 0.42 -2.80
N PRO A 31 -13.08 1.23 -2.61
CA PRO A 31 -13.87 1.18 -1.38
C PRO A 31 -14.72 -0.09 -1.31
N ASN A 32 -15.20 -0.40 -0.10
CA ASN A 32 -16.15 -1.47 0.19
C ASN A 32 -15.56 -2.87 0.06
N SER A 33 -14.27 -3.01 0.38
CA SER A 33 -13.71 -4.32 0.70
C SER A 33 -14.51 -4.99 1.83
N SER A 34 -14.47 -6.32 1.93
CA SER A 34 -15.07 -7.02 3.08
C SER A 34 -14.52 -6.53 4.42
N TYR A 35 -13.23 -6.17 4.45
CA TYR A 35 -12.62 -5.54 5.62
C TYR A 35 -13.18 -4.13 5.88
N ASP A 36 -13.41 -3.31 4.86
CA ASP A 36 -13.96 -1.96 5.03
C ASP A 36 -15.38 -2.01 5.61
N ARG A 37 -16.21 -2.95 5.11
CA ARG A 37 -17.57 -3.16 5.64
C ARG A 37 -17.51 -3.63 7.09
N TYR A 38 -16.61 -4.55 7.40
CA TYR A 38 -16.38 -5.02 8.77
C TYR A 38 -15.91 -3.90 9.71
N ALA A 39 -14.98 -3.07 9.26
CA ALA A 39 -14.48 -1.91 10.01
C ALA A 39 -15.57 -0.84 10.22
N LYS A 40 -16.51 -0.70 9.28
CA LYS A 40 -17.71 0.17 9.40
C LYS A 40 -18.80 -0.39 10.30
N GLY A 41 -18.66 -1.61 10.82
CA GLY A 41 -19.56 -2.22 11.80
C GLY A 41 -20.33 -3.45 11.34
N ASP A 42 -20.26 -3.83 10.06
CA ASP A 42 -20.90 -5.06 9.56
C ASP A 42 -20.07 -6.29 9.98
N LYS A 43 -20.42 -6.86 11.14
CA LYS A 43 -19.71 -8.03 11.70
C LYS A 43 -19.84 -9.29 10.84
N THR A 44 -20.77 -9.32 9.87
CA THR A 44 -20.98 -10.46 8.97
C THR A 44 -20.18 -10.35 7.67
N ALA A 45 -19.51 -9.22 7.43
CA ALA A 45 -18.77 -8.99 6.20
C ALA A 45 -17.52 -9.88 6.05
N LEU A 46 -16.99 -10.43 7.15
CA LEU A 46 -15.86 -11.36 7.16
C LEU A 46 -16.31 -12.77 7.53
N THR A 47 -15.74 -13.76 6.84
CA THR A 47 -15.89 -15.17 7.22
C THR A 47 -15.06 -15.50 8.46
N GLU A 48 -15.36 -16.62 9.12
CA GLU A 48 -14.57 -17.09 10.28
C GLU A 48 -13.08 -17.26 9.96
N GLN A 49 -12.76 -17.77 8.77
CA GLN A 49 -11.38 -17.91 8.32
C GLN A 49 -10.70 -16.55 8.16
N GLN A 50 -11.41 -15.54 7.63
CA GLN A 50 -10.88 -14.18 7.48
C GLN A 50 -10.68 -13.51 8.84
N LEU A 51 -11.59 -13.71 9.79
CA LEU A 51 -11.44 -13.23 11.17
C LEU A 51 -10.22 -13.86 11.85
N LYS A 52 -10.03 -15.17 11.69
CA LYS A 52 -8.84 -15.87 12.22
C LYS A 52 -7.56 -15.32 11.59
N GLY A 53 -7.52 -15.13 10.28
CA GLY A 53 -6.38 -14.54 9.59
C GLY A 53 -6.07 -13.11 10.04
N MET A 54 -7.10 -12.30 10.27
CA MET A 54 -6.96 -10.95 10.82
C MET A 54 -6.35 -10.96 12.24
N ASN A 55 -6.79 -11.88 13.11
CA ASN A 55 -6.21 -12.03 14.44
C ASN A 55 -4.75 -12.47 14.37
N THR A 56 -4.42 -13.47 13.55
CA THR A 56 -3.03 -13.90 13.34
C THR A 56 -2.15 -12.76 12.80
N PHE A 57 -2.68 -11.94 11.89
CA PHE A 57 -1.97 -10.76 11.38
C PHE A 57 -1.66 -9.73 12.47
N ALA A 58 -2.59 -9.54 13.42
CA ALA A 58 -2.38 -8.67 14.57
C ALA A 58 -1.36 -9.27 15.56
N GLU A 59 -1.53 -10.54 15.92
CA GLU A 59 -0.69 -11.25 16.89
C GLU A 59 0.75 -11.44 16.41
N SER A 60 0.95 -11.62 15.10
CA SER A 60 2.28 -11.77 14.48
C SER A 60 3.03 -10.43 14.37
N GLY A 61 2.46 -9.33 14.85
CA GLY A 61 3.09 -8.01 14.83
C GLY A 61 3.07 -7.29 13.48
N CYS A 62 2.35 -7.82 12.48
CA CYS A 62 2.28 -7.19 11.15
C CYS A 62 1.66 -5.78 11.21
N ILE A 63 0.74 -5.56 12.16
CA ILE A 63 0.08 -4.28 12.42
C ILE A 63 1.05 -3.20 12.93
N ALA A 64 2.23 -3.56 13.44
CA ALA A 64 3.22 -2.58 13.90
C ALA A 64 3.67 -1.65 12.76
N CYS A 65 3.76 -2.20 11.55
CA CYS A 65 4.11 -1.44 10.34
C CYS A 65 2.92 -1.23 9.42
N HIS A 66 2.02 -2.21 9.31
CA HIS A 66 0.88 -2.19 8.38
C HIS A 66 -0.43 -1.90 9.10
N SER A 67 -0.58 -0.65 9.54
CA SER A 67 -1.78 -0.14 10.21
C SER A 67 -2.48 0.95 9.38
N GLY A 68 -3.60 1.45 9.91
CA GLY A 68 -4.40 2.50 9.29
C GLY A 68 -5.26 2.02 8.10
N PRO A 69 -6.02 2.94 7.48
CA PRO A 69 -6.99 2.61 6.43
C PRO A 69 -6.38 1.92 5.19
N ASN A 70 -5.11 2.21 4.89
CA ASN A 70 -4.40 1.66 3.74
C ASN A 70 -3.35 0.60 4.13
N PHE A 71 -3.29 0.18 5.39
CA PHE A 71 -2.31 -0.79 5.90
C PHE A 71 -0.85 -0.40 5.59
N SER A 72 -0.53 0.88 5.68
CA SER A 72 0.78 1.44 5.34
C SER A 72 1.40 2.26 6.48
N GLY A 73 0.88 2.11 7.71
CA GLY A 73 1.39 2.77 8.90
C GLY A 73 0.40 3.77 9.51
N PRO A 74 0.84 4.53 10.52
CA PRO A 74 0.00 5.51 11.20
C PRO A 74 -0.40 6.63 10.24
N ASN A 75 -1.44 7.38 10.63
CA ASN A 75 -1.83 8.58 9.90
C ASN A 75 -0.77 9.67 10.09
N LEU A 76 -0.10 10.05 9.01
CA LEU A 76 0.95 11.07 8.99
C LEU A 76 0.50 12.29 8.17
N PRO A 77 1.07 13.48 8.42
CA PRO A 77 0.81 14.65 7.59
C PRO A 77 1.10 14.38 6.11
N MET A 78 0.38 15.06 5.23
CA MET A 78 0.59 14.95 3.78
C MET A 78 2.05 15.23 3.41
N GLY A 79 2.64 14.34 2.60
CA GLY A 79 4.05 14.40 2.20
C GLY A 79 5.00 13.63 3.11
N MET A 80 4.55 13.17 4.28
CA MET A 80 5.34 12.32 5.17
C MET A 80 5.01 10.84 4.94
N GLY A 81 6.00 10.06 4.53
CA GLY A 81 5.88 8.61 4.47
C GLY A 81 6.23 7.96 5.81
N TRP A 82 5.65 6.79 6.08
CA TRP A 82 6.08 5.91 7.14
C TRP A 82 7.20 5.01 6.61
N PHE A 83 8.39 5.09 7.18
CA PHE A 83 9.57 4.39 6.71
C PHE A 83 10.06 3.40 7.76
N MET A 84 10.40 2.20 7.31
CA MET A 84 10.95 1.14 8.14
C MET A 84 12.18 0.53 7.46
N LYS A 85 13.08 -0.04 8.25
CA LYS A 85 14.21 -0.79 7.70
C LYS A 85 13.71 -2.06 6.99
N PHE A 86 14.28 -2.33 5.83
CA PHE A 86 14.05 -3.56 5.08
C PHE A 86 15.34 -3.94 4.33
N PRO A 87 15.78 -5.21 4.38
CA PRO A 87 15.22 -6.35 5.10
C PRO A 87 15.26 -6.19 6.63
N THR A 88 14.22 -6.65 7.33
CA THR A 88 14.19 -6.65 8.80
C THR A 88 15.02 -7.78 9.39
N PHE A 89 15.08 -8.91 8.67
CA PHE A 89 15.92 -10.05 8.99
C PHE A 89 16.99 -10.11 7.90
N THR A 90 18.22 -9.74 8.26
CA THR A 90 19.36 -9.85 7.36
C THR A 90 19.83 -11.30 7.30
N ASP A 91 20.53 -11.65 6.22
CA ASP A 91 21.14 -12.96 5.98
C ASP A 91 20.11 -14.08 5.74
N SER A 92 18.91 -13.70 5.26
CA SER A 92 17.92 -14.67 4.80
C SER A 92 18.31 -15.22 3.43
N GLU A 93 17.89 -16.45 3.09
CA GLU A 93 18.04 -17.02 1.73
C GLU A 93 17.48 -16.07 0.65
N TYR A 94 16.46 -15.29 1.01
CA TYR A 94 15.82 -14.34 0.11
C TYR A 94 16.67 -13.10 -0.16
N ASP A 95 17.57 -12.73 0.76
CA ASP A 95 18.41 -11.55 0.61
C ASP A 95 19.42 -11.76 -0.51
N GLU A 96 20.06 -12.94 -0.55
CA GLU A 96 20.96 -13.34 -1.64
C GLU A 96 20.20 -13.58 -2.93
N LYS A 97 19.09 -14.32 -2.87
CA LYS A 97 18.30 -14.70 -4.05
C LYS A 97 17.74 -13.48 -4.80
N TYR A 98 17.25 -12.47 -4.07
CA TYR A 98 16.62 -11.28 -4.65
C TYR A 98 17.49 -10.03 -4.56
N ARG A 99 18.73 -10.15 -4.07
CA ARG A 99 19.71 -9.05 -3.98
C ARG A 99 19.15 -7.84 -3.23
N LEU A 100 18.43 -8.10 -2.12
CA LEU A 100 17.62 -7.09 -1.41
C LEU A 100 18.45 -5.96 -0.78
N MET A 101 19.77 -6.17 -0.62
CA MET A 101 20.70 -5.22 -0.01
C MET A 101 21.41 -4.30 -1.00
N GLU A 102 21.20 -4.48 -2.31
CA GLU A 102 21.85 -3.62 -3.32
C GLU A 102 21.26 -2.22 -3.39
N ASP A 103 19.95 -2.12 -3.18
CA ASP A 103 19.24 -0.85 -3.14
C ASP A 103 19.25 -0.31 -1.70
N MET A 104 19.83 0.88 -1.52
CA MET A 104 19.96 1.51 -0.20
C MET A 104 18.69 2.26 0.22
N GLY A 105 17.62 2.20 -0.57
CA GLY A 105 16.31 2.77 -0.29
C GLY A 105 16.35 4.28 -0.18
N ARG A 106 15.72 4.81 0.87
CA ARG A 106 15.59 6.26 1.13
C ARG A 106 16.93 7.00 1.11
N PHE A 107 18.04 6.34 1.45
CA PHE A 107 19.38 6.92 1.35
C PHE A 107 19.70 7.48 -0.04
N GLU A 108 19.21 6.86 -1.11
CA GLU A 108 19.49 7.35 -2.46
C GLU A 108 18.95 8.76 -2.69
N ALA A 109 17.81 9.08 -2.07
CA ALA A 109 17.18 10.38 -2.13
C ALA A 109 17.74 11.39 -1.11
N THR A 110 18.05 10.95 0.13
CA THR A 110 18.42 11.87 1.21
C THR A 110 19.92 12.01 1.47
N LYS A 111 20.72 11.03 1.05
CA LYS A 111 22.17 10.90 1.32
C LYS A 111 22.54 10.87 2.81
N LYS A 112 21.58 10.61 3.70
CA LYS A 112 21.80 10.52 5.15
C LYS A 112 22.01 9.07 5.55
N GLU A 113 23.13 8.77 6.19
CA GLU A 113 23.47 7.42 6.66
C GLU A 113 22.38 6.75 7.51
N ALA A 114 21.66 7.54 8.31
CA ALA A 114 20.54 7.05 9.12
C ALA A 114 19.36 6.49 8.30
N ASP A 115 19.22 6.89 7.04
CA ASP A 115 18.14 6.49 6.13
C ASP A 115 18.52 5.27 5.26
N LYS A 116 19.69 4.67 5.47
CA LYS A 116 20.11 3.46 4.73
C LYS A 116 19.14 2.30 4.98
N TYR A 117 18.74 1.66 3.88
CA TYR A 117 17.81 0.54 3.85
C TYR A 117 16.43 0.88 4.43
N MET A 118 16.07 2.16 4.49
CA MET A 118 14.73 2.57 4.87
C MET A 118 13.81 2.63 3.66
N TRP A 119 12.65 2.00 3.80
CA TRP A 119 11.65 1.87 2.74
C TRP A 119 10.29 2.34 3.22
N ARG A 120 9.54 2.95 2.31
CA ARG A 120 8.15 3.30 2.59
C ARG A 120 7.35 2.01 2.74
N VAL A 121 6.60 1.87 3.82
CA VAL A 121 5.75 0.69 4.03
C VAL A 121 4.66 0.65 2.95
N PRO A 122 4.58 -0.42 2.14
CA PRO A 122 3.62 -0.49 1.05
C PRO A 122 2.20 -0.67 1.58
N THR A 123 1.21 -0.21 0.80
CA THR A 123 -0.20 -0.49 1.07
C THR A 123 -0.52 -1.95 0.76
N LYS A 124 -1.32 -2.59 1.63
CA LYS A 124 -1.81 -3.97 1.42
C LYS A 124 -3.25 -4.03 0.90
N THR A 125 -3.87 -2.87 0.61
CA THR A 125 -5.29 -2.80 0.25
C THR A 125 -5.62 -3.63 -0.98
N CYS A 126 -4.78 -3.64 -2.04
CA CYS A 126 -5.03 -4.44 -3.25
C CYS A 126 -4.74 -5.94 -3.08
N TRP A 127 -3.72 -6.30 -2.28
CA TRP A 127 -3.36 -7.70 -2.01
C TRP A 127 -4.49 -8.47 -1.33
N MET A 128 -5.27 -7.81 -0.46
CA MET A 128 -6.39 -8.44 0.23
C MET A 128 -7.55 -8.86 -0.70
N PHE A 129 -7.61 -8.33 -1.93
CA PHE A 129 -8.62 -8.71 -2.93
C PHE A 129 -8.19 -9.91 -3.79
N SER A 130 -6.90 -10.11 -4.05
CA SER A 130 -6.41 -11.10 -5.02
C SER A 130 -6.54 -12.55 -4.52
N SER A 131 -6.44 -12.78 -3.20
CA SER A 131 -6.57 -14.13 -2.61
C SER A 131 -8.00 -14.71 -2.65
N ILE A 132 -8.99 -13.94 -3.11
CA ILE A 132 -10.39 -14.38 -3.18
C ILE A 132 -10.72 -15.00 -4.54
N SER A 133 -10.00 -14.67 -5.62
CA SER A 133 -10.33 -15.18 -6.96
C SER A 133 -9.73 -16.57 -7.28
N SER A 134 -8.80 -17.08 -6.46
CA SER A 134 -8.13 -18.36 -6.71
C SER A 134 -8.68 -19.53 -5.89
N MET A 135 -9.59 -19.29 -4.93
CA MET A 135 -10.15 -20.34 -4.07
C MET A 135 -11.49 -20.92 -4.55
N THR A 136 -12.20 -20.26 -5.48
CA THR A 136 -13.49 -20.75 -6.02
C THR A 136 -13.36 -21.76 -7.16
N THR A 137 -12.18 -21.99 -7.72
CA THR A 137 -11.96 -22.93 -8.85
C THR A 137 -11.40 -24.30 -8.44
N ARG A 138 -11.07 -24.54 -7.17
CA ARG A 138 -10.40 -25.78 -6.73
C ARG A 138 -11.30 -26.81 -6.00
N SER A 139 -12.62 -26.70 -6.16
CA SER A 139 -13.60 -27.66 -5.58
C SER A 139 -14.31 -28.55 -6.62
N LYS A 140 -13.87 -28.56 -7.87
CA LYS A 140 -14.35 -29.52 -8.89
C LYS A 140 -13.16 -30.08 -9.67
N ARG A 141 -12.47 -31.05 -9.07
CA ARG A 141 -11.75 -32.15 -9.73
C ARG A 141 -11.25 -33.11 -8.66
#